data_AF-A0A3C1G894-F1
#
_entry.id   AF-A0A3C1G894-F1
#
_cell.length_a   1.000
_cell.length_b   1.000
_cell.length_c   1.000
_cell.angle_alpha   90.00
_cell.angle_beta   90.00
_cell.angle_gamma   90.00
#
_symmetry.space_group_name_H-M   'P 1'
#
loop_
_entity.id
_entity.type
_entity.pdbx_description
1 polymer ?
#
loop_
_entity_poly.entity_id
_entity_poly.type
_entity_poly.pdbx_seq_one_letter_code
_entity_poly.pdbx_strand_id
1 'polypeptide(L)'
;MVIERRWKRWVYFYAPLTLFVIGTLFPFYWMFITAIRPDHELYRSWRAVTNTPFWTLQPTLAHFQDLLARTTFPRWLWNTFFIACVSTGISLFCGLLAGYALARLRFPMAGTLGTAIFVTYLVPPTLLFIP
;
A
#
# COMPACT_ATOMS: atom_id res chain seq x y z
N MET A 1 -25.86 -35.00 8.54
CA MET A 1 -24.49 -34.62 8.99
C MET A 1 -23.71 -33.71 8.04
N VAL A 2 -23.99 -33.66 6.72
CA VAL A 2 -23.25 -32.76 5.79
C VAL A 2 -23.63 -31.27 5.95
N ILE A 3 -24.86 -30.98 6.38
CA ILE A 3 -25.40 -29.61 6.52
C ILE A 3 -24.74 -28.85 7.68
N GLU A 4 -24.48 -29.51 8.81
CA GLU A 4 -23.83 -28.90 9.99
C GLU A 4 -22.40 -28.41 9.71
N ARG A 5 -21.69 -29.05 8.77
CA ARG A 5 -20.32 -28.65 8.38
C ARG A 5 -20.29 -27.38 7.55
N ARG A 6 -21.31 -27.12 6.71
CA ARG A 6 -21.34 -25.92 5.86
C ARG A 6 -21.61 -24.68 6.70
N TRP A 7 -22.60 -24.69 7.59
CA TRP A 7 -22.92 -23.54 8.45
C TRP A 7 -21.74 -23.12 9.34
N LYS A 8 -21.05 -24.08 9.95
CA LYS A 8 -19.83 -23.80 10.75
C LYS A 8 -18.75 -23.11 9.92
N ARG A 9 -18.56 -23.49 8.65
CA ARG A 9 -17.61 -22.80 7.76
C ARG A 9 -18.04 -21.35 7.48
N TRP A 10 -19.34 -21.10 7.23
CA TRP A 10 -19.88 -19.75 7.08
C TRP A 10 -19.63 -18.85 8.30
N VAL A 11 -19.88 -19.37 9.50
CA VAL A 11 -19.72 -18.60 10.73
C VAL A 11 -18.24 -18.44 11.13
N TYR A 12 -17.45 -19.51 11.13
CA TYR A 12 -16.07 -19.45 11.63
C TYR A 12 -15.04 -18.97 10.61
N PHE A 13 -15.34 -19.03 9.32
CA PHE A 13 -14.40 -18.60 8.28
C PHE A 13 -14.89 -17.34 7.58
N TYR A 14 -16.11 -17.35 7.04
CA TYR A 14 -16.57 -16.23 6.21
C TYR A 14 -16.92 -14.99 7.04
N ALA A 15 -17.59 -15.12 8.19
CA ALA A 15 -17.90 -13.96 9.03
C ALA A 15 -16.66 -13.18 9.51
N PRO A 16 -15.62 -13.80 10.11
CA PRO A 16 -14.42 -13.07 10.50
C PRO A 16 -13.62 -12.56 9.29
N LEU A 17 -13.58 -13.32 8.18
CA LEU A 17 -12.93 -12.86 6.95
C LEU A 17 -13.61 -11.60 6.39
N THR A 18 -14.95 -11.57 6.34
CA THR A 18 -15.71 -10.40 5.90
C THR A 18 -15.48 -9.22 6.83
N LEU A 19 -15.48 -9.43 8.15
CA LEU A 19 -15.17 -8.36 9.12
C LEU A 19 -13.75 -7.80 8.91
N PHE A 20 -12.77 -8.68 8.70
CA PHE A 20 -11.39 -8.29 8.42
C PHE A 20 -11.26 -7.48 7.12
N VAL A 21 -11.93 -7.92 6.05
CA VAL A 21 -11.96 -7.21 4.77
C VAL A 21 -12.61 -5.84 4.92
N ILE A 22 -13.76 -5.74 5.58
CA ILE A 22 -14.44 -4.45 5.83
C ILE A 22 -13.53 -3.52 6.64
N GLY A 23 -12.91 -4.02 7.72
CA GLY A 23 -11.99 -3.24 8.54
C GLY A 23 -10.77 -2.73 7.76
N THR A 24 -10.23 -3.55 6.87
CA THR A 24 -9.05 -3.20 6.05
C THR A 24 -9.40 -2.25 4.92
N LEU A 25 -10.60 -2.38 4.33
CA LEU A 25 -11.06 -1.52 3.24
C LEU A 25 -11.62 -0.18 3.71
N PHE A 26 -12.03 -0.08 4.97
CA PHE A 26 -12.57 1.15 5.55
C PHE A 26 -11.68 2.40 5.33
N PRO A 27 -10.36 2.39 5.61
CA PRO A 27 -9.51 3.56 5.34
C PRO A 27 -9.41 3.92 3.85
N PHE A 28 -9.43 2.92 2.95
CA PHE A 28 -9.44 3.17 1.50
C PHE A 28 -10.76 3.77 1.03
N TYR A 29 -11.88 3.27 1.57
CA TYR A 29 -13.20 3.87 1.35
C TYR A 29 -13.22 5.33 1.80
N TRP A 30 -12.72 5.61 2.99
CA TRP A 30 -12.65 6.97 3.51
C TRP A 30 -11.81 7.87 2.60
N MET A 31 -10.62 7.43 2.21
CA MET A 31 -9.73 8.15 1.30
C MET A 31 -10.40 8.46 -0.04
N PHE A 32 -11.13 7.49 -0.61
CA PHE A 32 -11.86 7.67 -1.86
C PHE A 32 -12.99 8.70 -1.73
N ILE A 33 -13.83 8.59 -0.69
CA ILE A 33 -14.93 9.53 -0.45
C ILE A 33 -14.39 10.95 -0.21
N THR A 34 -13.28 11.11 0.52
CA THR A 34 -12.66 12.42 0.74
C THR A 34 -12.11 13.03 -0.55
N ALA A 35 -11.60 12.22 -1.48
CA ALA A 35 -11.03 12.71 -2.74
C ALA A 35 -12.09 13.29 -3.69
N ILE A 36 -13.34 12.81 -3.60
CA ILE A 36 -14.46 13.28 -4.43
C ILE A 36 -15.36 14.29 -3.71
N ARG A 37 -15.12 14.55 -2.42
CA ARG A 37 -15.92 15.46 -1.60
C ARG A 37 -15.51 16.92 -1.87
N PRO A 38 -16.45 17.83 -2.16
CA PRO A 38 -16.13 19.24 -2.42
C PRO A 38 -15.64 19.95 -1.15
N ASP A 39 -14.82 20.99 -1.31
CA ASP A 39 -14.20 21.72 -0.19
C ASP A 39 -15.20 22.19 0.87
N HIS A 40 -16.35 22.70 0.43
CA HIS A 40 -17.38 23.21 1.33
C HIS A 40 -17.99 22.13 2.23
N GLU A 41 -17.96 20.85 1.83
CA GLU A 41 -18.36 19.72 2.68
C GLU A 41 -17.21 19.29 3.61
N LEU A 42 -15.94 19.46 3.19
CA LEU A 42 -14.77 19.12 4.01
C LEU A 42 -14.55 20.09 5.19
N TYR A 43 -14.74 21.39 4.97
CA TYR A 43 -14.58 22.42 6.00
C TYR A 43 -15.83 22.61 6.88
N ARG A 44 -16.90 21.86 6.63
CA ARG A 44 -18.14 21.98 7.39
C ARG A 44 -17.98 21.42 8.80
N SER A 45 -18.52 22.11 9.80
CA SER A 45 -18.52 21.60 11.17
C SER A 45 -19.27 20.27 11.27
N TRP A 46 -18.69 19.30 11.98
CA TRP A 46 -19.24 17.95 12.16
C TRP A 46 -20.68 17.94 12.71
N ARG A 47 -21.06 18.96 13.49
CA ARG A 47 -22.39 19.09 14.11
C ARG A 47 -23.46 19.67 13.18
N ALA A 48 -23.13 20.05 11.94
CA ALA A 48 -24.12 20.60 11.02
C ALA A 48 -25.16 19.52 10.64
N VAL A 49 -26.44 19.88 10.68
CA VAL A 49 -27.59 18.97 10.42
C VAL A 49 -27.54 18.33 9.02
N THR A 50 -26.90 19.00 8.07
CA THR A 50 -26.74 18.55 6.68
C THR A 50 -25.35 17.94 6.40
N ASN A 51 -24.58 17.61 7.44
CA ASN A 51 -23.31 16.91 7.28
C ASN A 51 -23.55 15.40 7.15
N THR A 52 -23.24 14.81 6.00
CA THR A 52 -23.21 13.36 5.81
C THR A 52 -21.79 12.85 6.05
N PRO A 53 -21.45 12.29 7.23
CA PRO A 53 -20.06 11.99 7.56
C PRO A 53 -19.45 10.92 6.66
N PHE A 54 -20.21 9.86 6.35
CA PHE A 54 -19.70 8.70 5.61
C PHE A 54 -19.77 8.82 4.09
N TRP A 55 -20.50 9.80 3.53
CA TRP A 55 -20.81 9.86 2.10
C TRP A 55 -20.99 11.32 1.64
N THR A 56 -20.79 11.58 0.35
CA THR A 56 -20.93 12.93 -0.25
C THR A 56 -22.29 13.04 -0.95
N LEU A 57 -22.95 14.19 -0.83
CA LEU A 57 -24.20 14.47 -1.53
C LEU A 57 -23.94 15.06 -2.92
N GLN A 58 -22.75 15.65 -3.13
CA GLN A 58 -22.35 16.31 -4.37
C GLN A 58 -20.94 15.85 -4.78
N PRO A 59 -20.79 14.63 -5.34
CA PRO A 59 -19.48 14.15 -5.79
C PRO A 59 -18.94 15.05 -6.91
N THR A 60 -17.67 15.47 -6.77
CA THR A 60 -16.98 16.33 -7.75
C THR A 60 -15.64 15.73 -8.16
N LEU A 61 -15.22 16.06 -9.38
CA LEU A 61 -13.89 15.72 -9.93
C LEU A 61 -12.96 16.94 -10.01
N ALA A 62 -13.39 18.10 -9.47
CA ALA A 62 -12.62 19.33 -9.50
C ALA A 62 -11.22 19.16 -8.90
N HIS A 63 -11.10 18.44 -7.78
CA HIS A 63 -9.83 18.13 -7.13
C HIS A 63 -8.84 17.42 -8.05
N PHE A 64 -9.32 16.46 -8.85
CA PHE A 64 -8.47 15.74 -9.81
C PHE A 64 -8.04 16.64 -10.97
N GLN A 65 -8.95 17.47 -11.47
CA GLN A 65 -8.64 18.43 -12.54
C GLN A 65 -7.62 19.47 -12.07
N ASP A 66 -7.82 20.04 -10.88
CA ASP A 66 -6.90 21.02 -10.30
C ASP A 66 -5.54 20.38 -9.99
N LEU A 67 -5.51 19.16 -9.44
CA LEU A 67 -4.28 18.43 -9.18
C LEU A 67 -3.50 18.18 -10.49
N LEU A 68 -4.16 17.73 -11.56
CA LEU A 68 -3.50 17.38 -12.81
C LEU A 68 -3.12 18.60 -13.66
N ALA A 69 -3.96 19.64 -13.68
CA ALA A 69 -3.79 20.80 -14.56
C ALA A 69 -3.05 21.97 -13.89
N ARG A 70 -3.20 22.16 -12.58
CA ARG A 70 -2.67 23.33 -11.86
C ARG A 70 -1.46 23.02 -10.98
N THR A 71 -1.06 21.76 -10.85
CA THR A 71 0.10 21.38 -10.03
C THR A 71 1.13 20.57 -10.82
N THR A 72 2.33 20.44 -10.28
CA THR A 72 3.41 19.59 -10.83
C THR A 72 3.23 18.10 -10.51
N PHE A 73 2.07 17.69 -9.99
CA PHE A 73 1.78 16.32 -9.59
C PHE A 73 2.05 15.28 -10.70
N PRO A 74 1.66 15.49 -11.98
CA PRO A 74 1.96 14.51 -13.03
C PRO A 74 3.47 14.24 -13.19
N ARG A 75 4.29 15.29 -13.01
CA ARG A 75 5.75 15.17 -13.09
C ARG A 75 6.32 14.40 -11.89
N TRP A 76 5.81 14.66 -10.68
CA TRP A 76 6.22 13.92 -9.49
C TRP A 76 5.83 12.45 -9.59
N LEU A 77 4.61 12.17 -10.04
CA LEU A 77 4.13 10.82 -10.28
C LEU A 77 5.04 10.09 -11.27
N TRP A 78 5.38 10.73 -12.39
CA TRP A 78 6.28 10.16 -13.39
C TRP A 78 7.68 9.91 -12.84
N ASN A 79 8.27 10.86 -12.11
CA ASN A 79 9.59 10.70 -11.52
C ASN A 79 9.63 9.53 -10.53
N THR A 80 8.66 9.43 -9.62
CA THR A 80 8.59 8.33 -8.65
C THR A 80 8.36 7.00 -9.36
N PHE A 81 7.47 6.94 -10.35
CA PHE A 81 7.22 5.74 -11.13
C PHE A 81 8.49 5.28 -11.87
N PHE A 82 9.17 6.20 -12.55
CA PHE A 82 10.40 5.91 -13.28
C PHE A 82 11.49 5.40 -12.34
N ILE A 83 11.74 6.09 -11.22
CA ILE A 83 12.74 5.68 -10.23
C ILE A 83 12.38 4.31 -9.64
N ALA A 84 11.12 4.07 -9.28
CA ALA A 84 10.68 2.79 -8.72
C ALA A 84 10.87 1.63 -9.71
N CYS A 85 10.54 1.83 -10.98
CA CYS A 85 10.71 0.82 -12.02
C CYS A 85 12.19 0.50 -12.27
N VAL A 86 13.03 1.54 -12.44
CA VAL A 86 14.47 1.37 -12.68
C VAL A 86 15.16 0.73 -11.47
N SER A 87 14.87 1.20 -10.26
CA SER A 87 15.47 0.65 -9.03
C SER A 87 15.05 -0.80 -8.79
N THR A 88 13.78 -1.13 -9.03
CA THR A 88 13.28 -2.53 -8.94
C THR A 88 13.94 -3.40 -10.00
N GLY A 89 14.08 -2.92 -11.23
CA GLY A 89 14.74 -3.65 -12.32
C GLY A 89 16.19 -3.98 -12.00
N ILE A 90 16.97 -2.99 -11.55
CA ILE A 90 18.36 -3.17 -11.14
C ILE A 90 18.45 -4.12 -9.93
N SER A 91 17.58 -3.94 -8.94
CA SER A 91 17.57 -4.77 -7.72
C SER A 91 17.25 -6.23 -8.03
N LEU A 92 16.27 -6.48 -8.91
CA LEU A 92 15.94 -7.82 -9.37
C LEU A 92 17.08 -8.43 -10.18
N PHE A 93 17.68 -7.69 -11.11
CA PHE A 93 18.79 -8.18 -11.92
C PHE A 93 19.96 -8.63 -11.04
N CYS A 94 20.43 -7.76 -10.14
CA CYS A 94 21.51 -8.08 -9.21
C CYS A 94 21.11 -9.19 -8.23
N GLY A 95 19.88 -9.12 -7.68
CA GLY A 95 19.36 -10.10 -6.73
C GLY A 95 19.22 -11.50 -7.31
N LEU A 96 18.81 -11.61 -8.59
CA LEU A 96 18.73 -12.90 -9.29
C LEU A 96 20.11 -13.53 -9.49
N LEU A 97 21.10 -12.75 -9.93
CA LEU A 97 22.48 -13.23 -10.10
C LEU A 97 23.07 -13.70 -8.77
N ALA A 98 22.95 -12.88 -7.71
CA ALA A 98 23.44 -13.19 -6.38
C ALA A 98 22.72 -14.41 -5.77
N GLY A 99 21.39 -14.46 -5.88
CA GLY A 99 20.57 -15.55 -5.39
C GLY A 99 20.87 -16.87 -6.11
N TYR A 100 21.04 -16.84 -7.44
CA TYR A 100 21.43 -18.03 -8.21
C TYR A 100 22.81 -18.54 -7.81
N ALA A 101 23.79 -17.63 -7.68
CA ALA A 101 25.14 -18.00 -7.26
C ALA A 101 25.13 -18.67 -5.89
N LEU A 102 24.46 -18.08 -4.89
CA LEU A 102 24.37 -18.63 -3.54
C LEU A 102 23.61 -19.97 -3.48
N ALA A 103 22.57 -20.14 -4.30
CA ALA A 103 21.72 -21.33 -4.25
C ALA A 103 22.24 -22.52 -5.09
N ARG A 104 22.98 -22.26 -6.18
CA ARG A 104 23.38 -23.30 -7.15
C ARG A 104 24.89 -23.47 -7.31
N LEU A 105 25.71 -22.43 -7.10
CA LEU A 105 27.17 -22.57 -7.19
C LEU A 105 27.73 -23.03 -5.85
N ARG A 106 28.61 -24.03 -5.88
CA ARG A 106 29.32 -24.52 -4.69
C ARG A 106 30.67 -23.82 -4.60
N PHE A 107 30.74 -22.73 -3.84
CA PHE A 107 31.97 -21.98 -3.58
C PHE A 107 32.23 -21.85 -2.07
N PRO A 108 33.51 -21.79 -1.64
CA PRO A 108 33.83 -21.62 -0.22
C PRO A 108 33.26 -20.29 0.29
N MET A 109 32.68 -20.29 1.51
CA MET A 109 32.04 -19.14 2.19
C MET A 109 30.65 -18.71 1.69
N ALA A 110 29.98 -19.45 0.81
CA ALA A 110 28.62 -19.12 0.36
C ALA A 110 27.62 -18.90 1.52
N GLY A 111 27.66 -19.75 2.56
CA GLY A 111 26.78 -19.61 3.73
C GLY A 111 27.07 -18.36 4.58
N THR A 112 28.36 -18.04 4.78
CA THR A 112 28.78 -16.83 5.52
C THR A 112 28.36 -15.57 4.78
N LEU A 113 28.51 -15.56 3.45
CA LEU A 113 28.12 -14.41 2.62
C LEU A 113 26.60 -14.17 2.67
N GLY A 114 25.80 -15.24 2.57
CA GLY A 114 24.34 -15.16 2.71
C GLY A 114 23.92 -14.62 4.09
N THR A 115 24.60 -15.08 5.15
CA THR A 115 24.35 -14.58 6.53
C THR A 115 24.72 -13.11 6.66
N ALA A 116 25.85 -12.67 6.09
CA ALA A 116 26.26 -11.27 6.12
C ALA A 116 25.25 -10.36 5.41
N ILE A 117 24.76 -10.77 4.23
CA ILE A 117 23.71 -10.02 3.50
C ILE A 117 22.45 -9.88 4.36
N PHE A 118 22.04 -10.97 5.03
CA PHE A 118 20.87 -10.94 5.91
C PHE A 118 21.08 -9.98 7.10
N VAL A 119 22.26 -9.99 7.72
CA VAL A 119 22.58 -9.06 8.83
C VAL A 119 22.51 -7.61 8.37
N THR A 120 23.01 -7.28 7.19
CA THR A 120 22.91 -5.92 6.63
C THR A 120 21.46 -5.48 6.45
N TYR A 121 20.55 -6.39 6.09
CA TYR A 121 19.11 -6.10 5.98
C TYR A 121 18.43 -5.78 7.32
N LEU A 122 19.04 -6.18 8.44
CA LEU A 122 18.53 -5.85 9.78
C LEU A 122 18.92 -4.44 10.22
N VAL A 123 19.87 -3.79 9.53
CA VAL A 123 20.28 -2.42 9.86
C VAL A 123 19.13 -1.48 9.51
N PRO A 124 18.59 -0.71 10.49
CA PRO A 124 17.45 0.14 10.23
C PRO A 124 17.85 1.28 9.27
N PRO A 125 17.14 1.46 8.15
CA PRO A 125 17.51 2.43 7.12
C PRO A 125 17.45 3.87 7.63
N THR A 126 16.72 4.13 8.72
CA THR A 126 16.66 5.44 9.37
C THR A 126 18.00 5.93 9.91
N LEU A 127 18.95 5.03 10.24
CA LEU A 127 20.30 5.42 10.68
C LEU A 127 21.12 6.09 9.56
N LEU A 128 20.77 5.87 8.29
CA LEU A 128 21.46 6.48 7.15
C LEU A 128 21.07 7.95 6.94
N PHE A 129 20.02 8.45 7.61
CA PHE A 129 19.49 9.79 7.44
C PHE A 129 19.76 10.72 8.63
N ILE A 130 20.38 10.22 9.71
CA ILE A 130 20.82 11.05 10.84
C ILE A 130 22.25 11.51 10.53
N PRO A 131 22.51 12.84 10.41
CA PRO A 131 23.83 13.38 10.10
C PRO A 131 24.84 13.17 11.23
#